data_AF-A0A0J1H6I8-F1
#
_entry.id   AF-A0A0J1H6I8-F1
#
_cell.length_a   1.000
_cell.length_b   1.000
_cell.length_c   1.000
_cell.angle_alpha   90.00
_cell.angle_beta   90.00
_cell.angle_gamma   90.00
#
_symmetry.space_group_name_H-M   'P 1'
#
loop_
_entity.id
_entity.type
_entity.pdbx_description
1 polymer ?
#
loop_
_entity_poly.entity_id
_entity_poly.type
_entity_poly.pdbx_seq_one_letter_code
_entity_poly.pdbx_strand_id
1 'polypeptide(L)'
;METSVELLNDESVVFNYTTFLSASCKKRVTLVDALKTLIPAFEISWSSSMPNGMSGSEKLQLQALKVLSTSVSDTNNIIRLLRLARAEHIDELIIRLPYALDEEQLSEIETRACTKIIQLDADGEELRAHLL
;
A
#
# COMPACT_ATOMS: atom_id res chain seq x y z
N MET A 1 21.70 12.81 -18.68
CA MET A 1 20.95 12.00 -17.70
C MET A 1 20.03 12.97 -17.00
N GLU A 2 18.85 13.19 -17.56
CA GLU A 2 17.86 14.11 -17.01
C GLU A 2 16.67 13.27 -16.59
N THR A 3 16.59 13.05 -15.28
CA THR A 3 15.49 12.41 -14.60
C THR A 3 14.28 13.33 -14.70
N SER A 4 13.33 12.98 -15.56
CA SER A 4 12.01 13.62 -15.57
C SER A 4 11.22 13.04 -14.40
N VAL A 5 11.12 13.81 -13.32
CA VAL A 5 10.12 13.60 -12.28
C VAL A 5 8.91 14.40 -12.71
N GLU A 6 7.95 13.76 -13.35
CA GLU A 6 6.66 14.38 -13.66
C GLU A 6 5.84 14.43 -12.37
N LEU A 7 5.64 15.64 -11.87
CA LEU A 7 4.81 15.95 -10.71
C LEU A 7 3.32 15.78 -11.10
N LEU A 8 2.74 14.64 -10.76
CA LEU A 8 1.30 14.44 -10.71
C LEU A 8 0.86 14.68 -9.25
N ASN A 9 -0.04 15.64 -9.03
CA ASN A 9 -0.70 16.08 -7.79
C ASN A 9 -0.34 15.33 -6.48
N ASP A 10 -0.05 16.11 -5.43
CA ASP A 10 0.33 15.75 -4.04
C ASP A 10 -0.52 14.69 -3.29
N GLU A 11 -1.54 14.07 -3.90
CA GLU A 11 -2.48 13.14 -3.25
C GLU A 11 -2.46 11.71 -3.83
N SER A 12 -1.62 11.44 -4.84
CA SER A 12 -1.49 10.10 -5.43
C SER A 12 -0.27 9.34 -4.91
N VAL A 13 -0.47 8.16 -4.34
CA VAL A 13 0.60 7.28 -3.86
C VAL A 13 0.79 6.12 -4.84
N VAL A 14 2.02 5.92 -5.31
CA VAL A 14 2.38 4.75 -6.13
C VAL A 14 2.94 3.64 -5.23
N PHE A 15 2.32 2.47 -5.26
CA PHE A 15 2.70 1.30 -4.50
C PHE A 15 3.11 0.14 -5.42
N ASN A 16 4.40 -0.18 -5.44
CA ASN A 16 4.91 -1.33 -6.20
C ASN A 16 4.75 -2.61 -5.37
N TYR A 17 3.71 -3.39 -5.66
CA TYR A 17 3.32 -4.56 -4.88
C TYR A 17 4.39 -5.66 -4.88
N THR A 18 4.98 -5.94 -6.04
CA THR A 18 6.02 -6.97 -6.22
C THR A 18 7.30 -6.64 -5.46
N THR A 19 7.78 -5.41 -5.64
CA THR A 19 8.98 -4.92 -4.94
C THR A 19 8.74 -4.89 -3.44
N PHE A 20 7.53 -4.51 -3.03
CA PHE A 20 7.16 -4.48 -1.63
C PHE A 20 7.17 -5.87 -0.99
N LEU A 21 6.49 -6.86 -1.57
CA LEU A 21 6.42 -8.21 -1.00
C LEU A 21 7.79 -8.89 -1.00
N SER A 22 8.56 -8.76 -2.09
CA SER A 22 9.90 -9.32 -2.18
C SER A 22 10.87 -8.71 -1.16
N ALA A 23 10.81 -7.38 -0.95
CA ALA A 23 11.59 -6.70 0.09
C ALA A 23 11.10 -7.07 1.50
N SER A 24 9.79 -7.22 1.70
CA SER A 24 9.18 -7.57 3.00
C SER A 24 9.66 -8.93 3.51
N CYS A 25 9.87 -9.92 2.65
CA CYS A 25 10.43 -11.20 3.04
C CYS A 25 11.82 -11.09 3.70
N LYS A 26 12.59 -10.04 3.38
CA LYS A 26 13.95 -9.81 3.91
C LYS A 26 14.00 -8.72 5.01
N LYS A 27 13.16 -7.68 4.91
CA LYS A 27 13.20 -6.47 5.75
C LYS A 27 12.23 -6.48 6.95
N ARG A 28 11.33 -7.46 7.08
CA ARG A 28 10.38 -7.54 8.21
C ARG A 28 11.05 -7.50 9.58
N VAL A 29 12.27 -8.01 9.73
CA VAL A 29 13.01 -7.94 10.99
C VAL A 29 13.68 -6.58 11.15
N THR A 30 14.49 -6.15 10.17
CA THR A 30 15.33 -4.95 10.30
C THR A 30 14.53 -3.65 10.44
N LEU A 31 13.43 -3.48 9.69
CA LEU A 31 12.61 -2.26 9.79
C LEU A 31 11.73 -2.25 11.02
N VAL A 32 11.14 -3.39 11.40
CA VAL A 32 10.35 -3.49 12.62
C VAL A 32 11.22 -3.27 13.85
N ASP A 33 12.45 -3.76 13.87
CA ASP A 33 13.38 -3.51 14.98
C ASP A 33 13.89 -2.06 15.02
N ALA A 34 14.14 -1.44 13.87
CA ALA A 34 14.45 0.00 13.80
C ALA A 34 13.26 0.91 14.18
N LEU A 35 12.03 0.41 14.11
CA LEU A 35 10.82 1.14 14.56
C LEU A 35 10.51 0.89 16.03
N LYS A 36 10.74 -0.32 16.55
CA LYS A 36 10.59 -0.62 17.98
C LYS A 36 11.49 0.24 18.86
N THR A 37 12.65 0.67 18.36
CA THR A 37 13.53 1.61 19.09
C THR A 37 12.96 3.03 19.16
N LEU A 38 11.99 3.35 18.30
CA LEU A 38 11.37 4.68 18.19
C LEU A 38 9.95 4.74 18.79
N ILE A 39 9.36 3.60 19.19
CA ILE A 39 7.99 3.51 19.71
C ILE A 39 8.03 3.00 21.16
N PRO A 40 7.47 3.73 22.14
CA PRO A 40 7.36 3.20 23.50
C PRO A 40 6.43 1.99 23.52
N ALA A 41 6.87 0.91 24.16
CA ALA A 41 6.09 -0.31 24.29
C ALA A 41 4.89 -0.08 25.22
N PHE A 42 3.73 0.33 24.70
CA PHE A 42 2.38 -0.09 25.11
C PHE A 42 1.26 0.60 24.31
N GLU A 43 0.21 -0.17 24.04
CA GLU A 43 -1.16 0.11 23.53
C GLU A 43 -1.63 1.57 23.31
N ILE A 44 -0.96 2.32 22.45
CA ILE A 44 -1.50 3.56 21.90
C ILE A 44 -1.61 3.35 20.40
N SER A 45 -2.83 3.51 19.86
CA SER A 45 -3.16 3.41 18.43
C SER A 45 -1.95 3.80 17.57
N TRP A 46 -1.41 2.86 16.80
CA TRP A 46 -0.12 3.04 16.10
C TRP A 46 -0.11 4.29 15.19
N SER A 47 -1.28 4.72 14.70
CA SER A 47 -1.45 5.98 13.97
C SER A 47 -1.02 7.23 14.76
N SER A 48 -1.18 7.25 16.08
CA SER A 48 -0.79 8.37 16.95
C SER A 48 0.61 8.23 17.56
N SER A 49 1.27 7.08 17.37
CA SER A 49 2.62 6.80 17.90
C SER A 49 3.71 6.81 16.82
N MET A 50 3.34 7.09 15.57
CA MET A 50 4.30 7.24 14.47
C MET A 50 5.09 8.55 14.66
N PRO A 51 6.40 8.58 14.31
CA PRO A 51 7.19 9.80 14.34
C PRO A 51 6.43 10.96 13.67
N ASN A 52 6.27 12.08 14.38
CA ASN A 52 5.69 13.29 13.81
C ASN A 52 6.50 13.69 12.56
N GLY A 53 5.80 13.90 11.44
CA GLY A 53 6.42 14.32 10.17
C GLY A 53 6.52 13.25 9.08
N MET A 54 6.12 11.99 9.34
CA MET A 54 6.03 10.98 8.27
C MET A 54 4.84 11.25 7.34
N SER A 55 5.08 11.12 6.04
CA SER A 55 4.05 11.19 4.99
C SER A 55 3.07 10.01 5.08
N GLY A 56 1.86 10.18 4.53
CA GLY A 56 0.86 9.10 4.44
C GLY A 56 1.41 7.86 3.71
N SER A 57 2.23 8.06 2.67
CA SER A 57 2.90 6.98 1.95
C SER A 57 3.87 6.17 2.82
N GLU A 58 4.67 6.83 3.66
CA GLU A 58 5.60 6.13 4.56
C GLU A 58 4.84 5.35 5.64
N LYS A 59 3.77 5.92 6.18
CA LYS A 59 2.90 5.23 7.14
C LYS A 59 2.22 4.01 6.52
N LEU A 60 1.68 4.16 5.30
CA LEU A 60 1.10 3.08 4.52
C LEU A 60 2.09 1.92 4.34
N GLN A 61 3.32 2.23 3.91
CA GLN A 61 4.36 1.21 3.71
C GLN A 61 4.68 0.45 5.02
N LEU A 62 4.79 1.15 6.14
CA LEU A 62 5.09 0.53 7.42
C LEU A 62 3.95 -0.33 7.96
N GLN A 63 2.71 0.10 7.77
CA GLN A 63 1.54 -0.71 8.12
C GLN A 63 1.40 -1.94 7.22
N ALA A 64 1.65 -1.78 5.91
CA ALA A 64 1.60 -2.86 4.93
C ALA A 64 2.59 -4.00 5.27
N LEU A 65 3.74 -3.70 5.89
CA LEU A 65 4.73 -4.72 6.29
C LEU A 65 4.17 -5.76 7.26
N LYS A 66 3.15 -5.38 8.04
CA LYS A 66 2.53 -6.23 9.05
C LYS A 66 1.41 -7.09 8.48
N VAL A 67 0.65 -6.55 7.53
CA VAL A 67 -0.63 -7.13 7.12
C VAL A 67 -0.59 -7.80 5.75
N LEU A 68 0.33 -7.39 4.88
CA LEU A 68 0.52 -8.05 3.58
C LEU A 68 1.36 -9.31 3.76
N SER A 69 1.07 -10.35 3.00
CA SER A 69 1.80 -11.61 3.08
C SER A 69 1.77 -12.37 1.76
N THR A 70 2.88 -13.02 1.41
CA THR A 70 2.91 -13.98 0.29
C THR A 70 2.11 -15.27 0.59
N SER A 71 1.63 -15.44 1.82
CA SER A 71 0.83 -16.59 2.27
C SER A 71 -0.68 -16.37 2.20
N VAL A 72 -1.14 -15.23 1.69
CA VAL A 72 -2.57 -14.93 1.47
C VAL A 72 -2.76 -14.51 0.02
N SER A 73 -4.00 -14.60 -0.50
CA SER A 73 -4.27 -14.21 -1.88
C SER A 73 -4.03 -12.73 -2.13
N ASP A 74 -3.63 -12.39 -3.36
CA ASP A 74 -3.40 -11.00 -3.76
C ASP A 74 -4.66 -10.16 -3.61
N THR A 75 -5.83 -10.71 -3.94
CA THR A 75 -7.13 -10.10 -3.67
C THR A 75 -7.24 -9.62 -2.22
N ASN A 76 -6.93 -10.48 -1.24
CA ASN A 76 -6.99 -10.11 0.17
C ASN A 76 -5.88 -9.13 0.57
N ASN A 77 -4.69 -9.24 -0.01
CA ASN A 77 -3.62 -8.27 0.21
C ASN A 77 -3.99 -6.88 -0.31
N ILE A 78 -4.53 -6.77 -1.52
CA ILE A 78 -4.96 -5.51 -2.11
C ILE A 78 -6.12 -4.91 -1.30
N ILE A 79 -7.11 -5.70 -0.87
CA ILE A 79 -8.18 -5.21 0.03
C ILE A 79 -7.59 -4.61 1.31
N ARG A 80 -6.59 -5.27 1.93
CA ARG A 80 -5.91 -4.75 3.13
C ARG A 80 -5.15 -3.47 2.83
N LEU A 81 -4.42 -3.43 1.72
CA LEU A 81 -3.65 -2.26 1.29
C LEU A 81 -4.55 -1.04 1.09
N LEU A 82 -5.68 -1.19 0.38
CA LEU A 82 -6.65 -0.12 0.14
C LEU A 82 -7.27 0.40 1.45
N ARG A 83 -7.56 -0.50 2.39
CA ARG A 83 -8.06 -0.11 3.72
C ARG A 83 -7.05 0.67 4.53
N LEU A 84 -5.76 0.30 4.45
CA LEU A 84 -4.68 1.06 5.08
C LEU A 84 -4.53 2.44 4.44
N ALA A 85 -4.55 2.51 3.10
CA ALA A 85 -4.39 3.77 2.39
C ALA A 85 -5.48 4.78 2.76
N ARG A 86 -6.74 4.33 2.83
CA ARG A 86 -7.85 5.15 3.33
C ARG A 86 -7.68 5.61 4.79
N ALA A 87 -7.15 4.75 5.66
CA ALA A 87 -6.89 5.11 7.05
C ALA A 87 -5.80 6.19 7.20
N GLU A 88 -4.92 6.31 6.20
CA GLU A 88 -3.88 7.34 6.14
C GLU A 88 -4.28 8.56 5.29
N HIS A 89 -5.58 8.69 4.96
CA HIS A 89 -6.13 9.80 4.16
C HIS A 89 -5.46 9.95 2.79
N ILE A 90 -5.16 8.82 2.14
CA ILE A 90 -4.70 8.80 0.75
C ILE A 90 -5.93 8.70 -0.15
N ASP A 91 -6.15 9.71 -0.98
CA ASP A 91 -7.31 9.78 -1.88
C ASP A 91 -7.13 8.92 -3.13
N GLU A 92 -5.88 8.70 -3.53
CA GLU A 92 -5.56 7.92 -4.72
C GLU A 92 -4.36 7.00 -4.52
N LEU A 93 -4.56 5.74 -4.87
CA LEU A 93 -3.52 4.72 -4.82
C LEU A 93 -3.32 4.08 -6.20
N ILE A 94 -2.13 4.22 -6.76
CA ILE A 94 -1.70 3.52 -7.96
C ILE A 94 -0.94 2.26 -7.52
N ILE A 95 -1.39 1.08 -7.94
CA ILE A 95 -0.83 -0.21 -7.56
C ILE A 95 -0.20 -0.85 -8.79
N ARG A 96 1.09 -1.16 -8.72
CA ARG A 96 1.80 -1.93 -9.75
C ARG A 96 1.92 -3.38 -9.33
N LEU A 97 1.31 -4.27 -10.10
CA LEU A 97 1.23 -5.70 -9.87
C LEU A 97 2.26 -6.46 -10.72
N PRO A 98 2.62 -7.71 -10.33
CA PRO A 98 3.43 -8.61 -11.15
C PRO A 98 2.63 -9.33 -12.25
N TYR A 99 1.31 -9.19 -12.25
CA TYR A 99 0.37 -9.75 -13.20
C TYR A 99 -0.99 -9.07 -13.04
N ALA A 100 -1.81 -9.15 -14.09
CA ALA A 100 -3.19 -8.71 -14.05
C ALA A 100 -4.06 -9.54 -13.11
N LEU A 101 -4.97 -8.87 -12.40
CA LEU A 101 -6.04 -9.54 -11.69
C LEU A 101 -7.20 -9.81 -12.64
N ASP A 102 -7.86 -10.97 -12.47
CA ASP A 102 -9.05 -11.30 -13.25
C ASP A 102 -10.28 -10.47 -12.81
N GLU A 103 -11.34 -10.50 -13.63
CA GLU A 103 -12.56 -9.70 -13.36
C GLU A 103 -13.26 -10.09 -12.04
N GLU A 104 -13.20 -11.36 -11.65
CA GLU A 104 -13.79 -11.84 -10.39
C GLU A 104 -13.02 -11.28 -9.19
N GLN A 105 -11.68 -11.32 -9.25
CA GLN A 105 -10.80 -10.73 -8.25
C GLN A 105 -11.01 -9.22 -8.14
N LEU A 106 -11.10 -8.50 -9.26
CA LEU A 106 -11.34 -7.05 -9.26
C LEU A 106 -12.69 -6.71 -8.65
N SER A 107 -13.76 -7.41 -9.05
CA SER A 107 -15.10 -7.24 -8.49
C SER A 107 -15.14 -7.53 -6.99
N GLU A 108 -14.44 -8.57 -6.54
CA GLU A 108 -14.32 -8.88 -5.12
C GLU A 108 -13.60 -7.75 -4.36
N ILE A 109 -12.51 -7.21 -4.92
CA ILE A 109 -11.76 -6.10 -4.29
C ILE A 109 -12.65 -4.86 -4.19
N GLU A 110 -13.28 -4.44 -5.28
CA GLU A 110 -14.15 -3.26 -5.31
C GLU A 110 -15.28 -3.38 -4.27
N THR A 111 -15.93 -4.54 -4.22
CA THR A 111 -17.02 -4.83 -3.28
C THR A 111 -16.55 -4.81 -1.83
N ARG A 112 -15.43 -5.48 -1.52
CA ARG A 112 -14.96 -5.65 -0.12
C ARG A 112 -14.18 -4.47 0.41
N ALA A 113 -13.54 -3.69 -0.46
CA ALA A 113 -12.83 -2.47 -0.09
C ALA A 113 -13.68 -1.20 -0.22
N CYS A 114 -14.86 -1.29 -0.86
CA CYS A 114 -15.75 -0.18 -1.17
C CYS A 114 -15.01 0.92 -1.96
N THR A 115 -14.30 0.52 -3.01
CA THR A 115 -13.53 1.44 -3.88
C THR A 115 -13.77 1.07 -5.32
N LYS A 116 -13.50 2.01 -6.22
CA LYS A 116 -13.51 1.76 -7.66
C LYS A 116 -12.07 1.62 -8.15
N ILE A 117 -11.83 0.59 -8.94
CA ILE A 117 -10.55 0.30 -9.56
C ILE A 117 -10.63 0.61 -11.06
N ILE A 118 -9.59 1.24 -11.58
CA ILE A 118 -9.42 1.54 -13.00
C ILE A 118 -8.09 0.93 -13.42
N GLN A 119 -8.11 0.06 -14.43
CA GLN A 119 -6.89 -0.40 -15.09
C GLN A 119 -6.32 0.74 -15.94
N LEU A 120 -5.04 1.04 -15.78
CA LEU A 120 -4.35 2.13 -16.47
C LEU A 120 -3.57 1.68 -17.71
N ASP A 121 -3.21 0.40 -17.77
CA ASP A 121 -2.48 -0.21 -18.87
C ASP A 121 -3.31 -1.27 -19.60
N ALA A 122 -2.84 -1.67 -20.79
CA ALA A 122 -3.48 -2.71 -21.58
C ALA A 122 -3.23 -4.11 -20.99
N ASP A 123 -2.14 -4.27 -20.25
CA ASP A 123 -1.73 -5.53 -19.63
C ASP A 123 -2.45 -5.79 -18.30
N GLY A 124 -3.11 -4.79 -17.70
CA GLY A 124 -3.86 -4.90 -16.46
C GLY A 124 -3.00 -4.93 -15.19
N GLU A 125 -1.72 -4.55 -15.29
CA GLU A 125 -0.74 -4.62 -14.20
C GLU A 125 -0.64 -3.31 -13.42
N GLU A 126 -1.15 -2.21 -13.95
CA GLU A 126 -1.22 -0.92 -13.27
C GLU A 126 -2.68 -0.55 -12.95
N LEU A 127 -3.00 -0.54 -11.66
CA LEU A 127 -4.36 -0.25 -11.16
C LEU A 127 -4.38 1.10 -10.45
N ARG A 128 -5.37 1.94 -10.77
CA ARG A 128 -5.69 3.15 -10.03
C ARG A 128 -6.93 2.91 -9.18
N ALA A 129 -6.80 3.05 -7.87
CA ALA A 129 -7.91 2.98 -6.93
C ALA A 129 -8.21 4.38 -6.38
N HIS A 130 -9.48 4.79 -6.47
CA HIS A 130 -9.95 6.04 -5.88
C HIS A 130 -10.59 5.77 -4.52
N LEU A 131 -10.00 6.36 -3.48
CA LEU A 131 -10.34 6.11 -2.09
C LEU A 131 -11.12 7.32 -1.57
N LEU A 132 -12.45 7.15 -1.41
CA LEU A 132 -13.37 8.14 -0.84
C LEU A 132 -13.50 7.97 0.68
#